data_AF-A0AAX2J3X6-F1
#
_entry.id   AF-A0AAX2J3X6-F1
#
_cell.length_a   1.000
_cell.length_b   1.000
_cell.length_c   1.000
_cell.angle_alpha   90.00
_cell.angle_beta   90.00
_cell.angle_gamma   90.00
#
_symmetry.space_group_name_H-M   'P 1'
#
loop_
_entity.id
_entity.type
_entity.pdbx_description
1 polymer ?
#
loop_
_entity_poly.entity_id
_entity_poly.type
_entity_poly.pdbx_seq_one_letter_code
_entity_poly.pdbx_strand_id
1 'polypeptide(L)'
;MANSAQARKRARQSLKNRAHNASLRTAFRTAVKKVLKAVEAGDKAAAQATFRDSTKVLDRIADKGVFHKNKAARHKSRLSAKIKAMA
;
A
#
# COMPACT_ATOMS: atom_id res chain seq x y z
N MET A 1 -20.24 16.06 20.03
CA MET A 1 -20.48 14.79 20.76
C MET A 1 -21.38 13.87 19.93
N ALA A 2 -21.26 12.56 20.10
CA ALA A 2 -22.13 11.58 19.46
C ALA A 2 -23.46 11.48 20.25
N ASN A 3 -24.36 12.44 20.04
CA ASN A 3 -25.53 12.63 20.91
C ASN A 3 -26.69 11.66 20.64
N SER A 4 -26.71 10.98 19.49
CA SER A 4 -27.71 9.94 19.19
C SER A 4 -27.13 8.52 19.38
N ALA A 5 -28.00 7.54 19.61
CA ALA A 5 -27.58 6.13 19.69
C ALA A 5 -26.85 5.65 18.41
N GLN A 6 -27.32 6.10 17.25
CA GLN A 6 -26.69 5.82 15.96
C GLN A 6 -25.30 6.49 15.86
N ALA A 7 -25.15 7.75 16.30
CA ALA A 7 -23.87 8.43 16.31
C ALA A 7 -22.85 7.71 17.21
N ARG A 8 -23.26 7.26 18.41
CA ARG A 8 -22.38 6.47 19.31
C ARG A 8 -21.95 5.15 18.67
N LYS A 9 -22.85 4.49 17.92
CA LYS A 9 -22.52 3.28 17.15
C LYS A 9 -21.49 3.58 16.04
N ARG A 10 -21.68 4.65 15.27
CA ARG A 10 -20.75 5.06 14.20
C ARG A 10 -19.36 5.40 14.75
N ALA A 11 -19.28 6.07 15.90
CA ALA A 11 -18.00 6.36 16.57
C ALA A 11 -17.24 5.08 16.98
N ARG A 12 -17.92 4.07 17.51
CA ARG A 12 -17.29 2.76 17.81
C ARG A 12 -16.82 2.04 16.54
N GLN A 13 -17.60 2.09 15.47
CA GLN A 13 -17.24 1.48 14.19
C GLN A 13 -16.05 2.19 13.52
N SER A 14 -15.97 3.52 13.60
CA SER A 14 -14.87 4.28 13.00
C SER A 14 -13.53 3.95 13.63
N LEU A 15 -13.47 3.75 14.95
CA LEU A 15 -12.25 3.33 15.65
C LEU A 15 -11.75 1.96 15.16
N LYS A 16 -12.66 0.98 15.03
CA LYS A 16 -12.33 -0.36 14.51
C LYS A 16 -11.82 -0.28 13.07
N ASN A 17 -12.52 0.45 12.22
CA ASN A 17 -12.13 0.63 10.81
C ASN A 17 -10.80 1.37 10.68
N ARG A 18 -10.55 2.38 11.52
CA ARG A 18 -9.28 3.11 11.56
C ARG A 18 -8.12 2.19 11.92
N ALA A 19 -8.25 1.38 12.97
CA ALA A 19 -7.21 0.46 13.41
C ALA A 19 -6.87 -0.57 12.31
N HIS A 20 -7.89 -1.18 11.71
CA HIS A 20 -7.72 -2.13 10.61
C HIS A 20 -7.09 -1.49 9.36
N ASN A 21 -7.55 -0.29 8.98
CA ASN A 21 -7.01 0.39 7.80
C ASN A 21 -5.60 0.93 8.04
N ALA A 22 -5.21 1.21 9.28
CA ALA A 22 -3.85 1.64 9.60
C ALA A 22 -2.83 0.54 9.28
N SER A 23 -3.10 -0.71 9.67
CA SER A 23 -2.19 -1.83 9.37
C SER A 23 -2.04 -2.07 7.87
N LEU A 24 -3.15 -2.02 7.11
CA LEU A 24 -3.14 -2.15 5.65
C LEU A 24 -2.39 -0.99 4.98
N ARG A 25 -2.58 0.25 5.44
CA ARG A 25 -1.82 1.40 4.93
C ARG A 25 -0.33 1.25 5.19
N THR A 26 0.07 0.76 6.36
CA THR A 26 1.47 0.49 6.68
C THR A 26 2.04 -0.61 5.80
N ALA A 27 1.33 -1.73 5.61
CA ALA A 27 1.75 -2.82 4.73
C ALA A 27 2.00 -2.33 3.28
N PHE A 28 1.10 -1.50 2.74
CA PHE A 28 1.28 -0.87 1.43
C PHE A 28 2.56 -0.04 1.35
N ARG A 29 2.79 0.85 2.33
CA ARG A 29 3.99 1.70 2.36
C ARG A 29 5.26 0.88 2.51
N THR A 30 5.23 -0.17 3.32
CA THR A 30 6.36 -1.08 3.51
C THR A 30 6.70 -1.82 2.22
N ALA A 31 5.70 -2.32 1.47
CA ALA A 31 5.93 -2.95 0.17
C ALA A 31 6.61 -1.99 -0.82
N VAL A 32 6.14 -0.74 -0.91
CA VAL A 32 6.79 0.29 -1.74
C VAL A 32 8.24 0.53 -1.28
N LYS A 33 8.47 0.66 0.03
CA LYS A 33 9.81 0.90 0.60
C LYS A 33 10.76 -0.26 0.34
N LYS A 34 10.29 -1.52 0.39
CA LYS A 34 11.10 -2.70 0.08
C LYS A 34 11.64 -2.67 -1.35
N VAL A 35 10.79 -2.34 -2.33
CA VAL A 35 11.22 -2.21 -3.73
C VAL A 35 12.23 -1.07 -3.90
N LEU A 36 11.97 0.09 -3.28
CA LEU A 36 12.90 1.22 -3.34
C LEU A 36 14.28 0.88 -2.75
N LYS A 37 14.32 0.18 -1.62
CA LYS A 37 15.57 -0.29 -1.04
C LYS A 37 16.31 -1.30 -1.94
N ALA A 38 15.59 -2.22 -2.58
CA ALA A 38 16.19 -3.15 -3.53
C ALA A 38 16.75 -2.42 -4.76
N VAL A 39 16.07 -1.37 -5.21
CA VAL A 39 16.57 -0.47 -6.27
C VAL A 39 17.84 0.28 -5.83
N GLU A 40 17.86 0.80 -4.61
CA GLU A 40 19.03 1.49 -4.04
C GLU A 40 20.23 0.54 -3.84
N ALA A 41 19.98 -0.74 -3.58
CA ALA A 41 21.01 -1.76 -3.42
C ALA A 41 21.70 -2.16 -4.74
N GLY A 42 21.17 -1.76 -5.90
CA GLY A 42 21.83 -1.95 -7.20
C GLY A 42 21.62 -3.31 -7.87
N ASP A 43 21.02 -4.31 -7.20
CA ASP A 43 20.70 -5.60 -7.81
C ASP A 43 19.34 -5.57 -8.53
N LYS A 44 19.41 -5.55 -9.86
CA LYS A 44 18.22 -5.52 -10.73
C LYS A 44 17.37 -6.79 -10.66
N ALA A 45 17.98 -7.97 -10.52
CA ALA A 45 17.24 -9.22 -10.45
C ALA A 45 16.48 -9.33 -9.13
N ALA A 46 17.14 -9.01 -8.02
CA ALA A 46 16.50 -8.94 -6.70
C ALA A 46 15.40 -7.87 -6.65
N ALA A 47 15.61 -6.71 -7.28
CA ALA A 47 14.59 -5.65 -7.37
C ALA A 47 13.35 -6.10 -8.16
N GLN A 48 13.52 -6.83 -9.27
CA GLN A 48 12.41 -7.40 -10.04
C GLN A 48 11.61 -8.44 -9.25
N ALA A 49 12.29 -9.36 -8.55
CA ALA A 49 11.63 -10.34 -7.69
C ALA A 49 10.82 -9.66 -6.58
N THR A 50 11.45 -8.72 -5.87
CA THR A 50 10.82 -7.93 -4.80
C THR A 50 9.63 -7.12 -5.32
N PHE A 51 9.72 -6.60 -6.55
CA PHE A 51 8.61 -5.89 -7.20
C PHE A 51 7.42 -6.81 -7.47
N ARG A 52 7.63 -8.02 -8.01
CA ARG A 52 6.56 -9.00 -8.28
C ARG A 52 5.80 -9.41 -7.01
N ASP A 53 6.50 -9.55 -5.89
CA ASP A 53 5.84 -9.85 -4.62
C ASP A 53 5.11 -8.63 -4.05
N SER A 54 5.71 -7.45 -4.19
CA SER A 54 5.12 -6.21 -3.72
C SER A 54 3.86 -5.83 -4.50
N THR A 55 3.79 -6.06 -5.81
CA THR A 55 2.61 -5.75 -6.63
C THR A 55 1.37 -6.50 -6.16
N LYS A 56 1.50 -7.80 -5.80
CA LYS A 56 0.41 -8.59 -5.23
C LYS A 56 -0.17 -7.95 -3.97
N VAL A 57 0.68 -7.40 -3.10
CA VAL A 57 0.26 -6.71 -1.88
C VAL A 57 -0.42 -5.38 -2.19
N LEU A 58 0.14 -4.58 -3.10
CA LEU A 58 -0.41 -3.28 -3.48
C LEU A 58 -1.83 -3.42 -4.04
N ASP A 59 -2.03 -4.38 -4.95
CA ASP A 59 -3.32 -4.58 -5.62
C ASP A 59 -4.37 -5.13 -4.66
N ARG A 60 -4.02 -6.11 -3.82
CA ARG A 60 -4.94 -6.64 -2.78
C ARG A 60 -5.42 -5.55 -1.82
N ILE A 61 -4.56 -4.60 -1.46
CA ILE A 61 -4.94 -3.49 -0.55
C ILE A 61 -5.80 -2.46 -1.28
N ALA A 62 -5.54 -2.22 -2.57
CA ALA A 62 -6.35 -1.34 -3.41
C ALA A 62 -7.77 -1.90 -3.62
N ASP A 63 -7.90 -3.22 -3.82
CA ASP A 63 -9.21 -3.87 -3.97
C ASP A 63 -10.06 -3.79 -2.69
N LYS A 64 -9.43 -3.74 -1.51
CA LYS A 64 -10.11 -3.49 -0.22
C LYS A 64 -10.58 -2.04 -0.05
N GLY A 65 -10.36 -1.16 -1.03
CA GLY A 65 -10.80 0.24 -0.99
C GLY A 65 -10.00 1.14 -0.02
N VAL A 66 -8.92 0.64 0.58
CA VAL A 66 -8.06 1.45 1.48
C VAL A 66 -7.33 2.55 0.72
N PHE A 67 -6.98 2.27 -0.54
CA PHE A 67 -6.47 3.22 -1.52
C PHE A 67 -7.21 3.07 -2.84
N HIS A 68 -7.35 4.18 -3.57
CA HIS A 68 -7.90 4.15 -4.92
C HIS A 68 -7.00 3.35 -5.87
N LYS A 69 -7.59 2.61 -6.82
CA LYS A 69 -6.86 1.79 -7.82
C LYS A 69 -5.84 2.61 -8.61
N ASN A 70 -6.20 3.84 -9.03
CA ASN A 70 -5.29 4.79 -9.69
C ASN A 70 -4.04 5.13 -8.85
N LYS A 71 -4.16 5.18 -7.52
CA LYS A 71 -2.99 5.41 -6.65
C LYS A 71 -2.06 4.20 -6.70
N ALA A 72 -2.59 2.99 -6.60
CA ALA A 72 -1.79 1.77 -6.73
C ALA A 72 -1.14 1.68 -8.11
N ALA A 73 -1.89 1.92 -9.19
CA ALA A 73 -1.38 1.96 -10.57
C ALA A 73 -0.22 2.96 -10.73
N ARG A 74 -0.36 4.18 -10.19
CA ARG A 74 0.71 5.19 -10.21
C ARG A 74 1.97 4.72 -9.49
N HIS A 75 1.84 4.05 -8.34
CA HIS A 75 2.98 3.50 -7.63
C HIS A 75 3.65 2.37 -8.42
N LYS A 76 2.87 1.45 -9.02
CA LYS A 76 3.40 0.36 -9.86
C LYS A 76 4.18 0.92 -11.06
N SER A 77 3.61 1.88 -11.77
CA SER A 77 4.25 2.53 -12.93
C SER A 77 5.59 3.18 -12.55
N ARG A 78 5.62 3.99 -11.48
CA ARG A 78 6.85 4.66 -11.03
C ARG A 78 7.93 3.69 -10.58
N LEU A 79 7.57 2.64 -9.84
CA LEU A 79 8.53 1.62 -9.40
C LEU A 79 9.09 0.83 -10.59
N SER A 80 8.23 0.44 -11.54
CA SER A 80 8.66 -0.24 -12.77
C SER A 80 9.62 0.62 -13.59
N ALA A 81 9.37 1.93 -13.71
CA ALA A 81 10.25 2.85 -14.42
C ALA A 81 11.63 2.95 -13.75
N LYS A 82 11.67 3.00 -12.41
CA LYS A 82 12.93 2.99 -11.66
C LYS A 82 13.75 1.72 -11.89
N ILE A 83 13.11 0.55 -11.83
CA ILE A 83 13.80 -0.73 -12.08
C ILE A 83 14.30 -0.81 -13.52
N LYS A 84 13.52 -0.31 -14.49
CA LYS A 84 13.95 -0.24 -15.89
C LYS A 84 15.18 0.65 -16.09
N ALA A 85 15.29 1.73 -15.32
CA ALA A 85 16.41 2.67 -15.39
C ALA A 85 17.72 2.17 -14.72
N MET A 86 17.65 1.11 -13.90
CA MET A 86 18.84 0.44 -13.33
C MET A 86 19.52 -0.39 -14.42
N ALA A 87 20.22 0.23 -15.37
CA ALA A 87 20.88 -0.43 -16.50
C ALA A 87 21.50 -1.78 -16.10
#